data_AF-A0A444D3W9-F1
#
_entry.id   AF-A0A444D3W9-F1
#
_cell.length_a   1.000
_cell.length_b   1.000
_cell.length_c   1.000
_cell.angle_alpha   90.00
_cell.angle_beta   90.00
_cell.angle_gamma   90.00
#
_symmetry.space_group_name_H-M   'P 1'
#
loop_
_entity.id
_entity.type
_entity.pdbx_description
1 polymer ?
#
loop_
_entity_poly.entity_id
_entity_poly.type
_entity_poly.pdbx_seq_one_letter_code
_entity_poly.pdbx_strand_id
1 'polypeptide(L)'
;MSNAVRIHLDSSGGWDFQVNGSFVDRTCTVEDYRGATVAQVRMKLGAADMVGGKELYQVTVQPGYDQAFIVGVLAVLDNIHGESTRC
;
A
#
# COMPACT_ATOMS: atom_id res chain seq x y z
N MET A 1 -8.07 6.81 -15.88
CA MET A 1 -7.16 7.83 -15.31
C MET A 1 -6.66 7.27 -14.00
N SER A 2 -5.35 7.04 -13.85
CA SER A 2 -4.77 6.50 -12.61
C SER A 2 -4.51 7.65 -11.63
N ASN A 3 -5.22 7.65 -10.50
CA ASN A 3 -4.93 8.57 -9.40
C ASN A 3 -3.78 7.98 -8.58
N ALA A 4 -2.65 8.69 -8.50
CA ALA A 4 -1.51 8.31 -7.66
C ALA A 4 -1.56 9.07 -6.34
N VAL A 5 -1.25 8.41 -5.24
CA VAL A 5 -1.11 9.03 -3.91
C VAL A 5 0.36 9.35 -3.68
N ARG A 6 0.68 10.60 -3.29
CA ARG A 6 2.04 11.05 -3.00
C ARG A 6 2.16 11.53 -1.57
N ILE A 7 3.28 11.20 -0.93
CA ILE A 7 3.61 11.60 0.43
C ILE A 7 4.87 12.46 0.38
N HIS A 8 4.80 13.61 1.05
CA HIS A 8 5.83 14.63 1.04
C HIS A 8 6.32 14.88 2.46
N LEU A 9 7.63 14.97 2.64
CA LEU A 9 8.29 15.55 3.80
C LEU A 9 8.57 17.02 3.49
N ASP A 10 8.26 17.91 4.42
CA ASP A 10 8.35 19.37 4.21
C ASP A 10 9.76 19.86 3.83
N SER A 11 10.79 19.06 4.14
CA SER A 11 12.18 19.34 3.79
C SER A 11 12.56 19.00 2.35
N SER A 12 11.73 18.27 1.59
CA SER A 12 12.03 17.84 0.23
C SER A 12 11.19 18.64 -0.77
N GLY A 13 11.83 19.21 -1.80
CA GLY A 13 11.11 19.92 -2.88
C GLY A 13 10.32 18.99 -3.83
N GLY A 14 10.09 17.74 -3.43
CA GLY A 14 9.52 16.66 -4.23
C GLY A 14 8.67 15.71 -3.38
N TRP A 15 8.22 14.61 -3.97
CA TRP A 15 7.57 13.53 -3.22
C TRP A 15 8.63 12.56 -2.72
N ASP A 16 8.44 12.03 -1.51
CA ASP A 16 9.35 11.06 -0.90
C ASP A 16 8.89 9.63 -1.15
N PHE A 17 7.56 9.45 -1.16
CA PHE A 17 6.92 8.19 -1.51
C PHE A 17 5.77 8.41 -2.49
N GLN A 18 5.60 7.48 -3.41
CA GLN A 18 4.48 7.44 -4.34
C GLN A 18 3.86 6.04 -4.34
N VAL A 19 2.54 6.00 -4.23
CA VAL A 19 1.75 4.79 -4.41
C VAL A 19 1.28 4.73 -5.86
N ASN A 20 1.69 3.68 -6.55
CA ASN A 20 1.32 3.37 -7.93
C ASN A 20 0.35 2.18 -7.97
N GLY A 21 -0.33 2.02 -9.11
CA GLY A 21 -1.26 0.91 -9.34
C GLY A 21 -2.66 1.13 -8.76
N SER A 22 -3.39 0.03 -8.56
CA SER A 22 -4.75 0.03 -8.03
C SER A 22 -4.80 -0.72 -6.70
N PHE A 23 -5.26 -0.02 -5.65
CA PHE A 23 -5.39 -0.61 -4.33
C PHE A 23 -6.56 -1.59 -4.28
N VAL A 24 -7.67 -1.24 -4.95
CA VAL A 24 -8.86 -2.10 -5.09
C VAL A 24 -8.50 -3.41 -5.78
N ASP A 25 -7.71 -3.35 -6.85
CA ASP A 25 -7.23 -4.56 -7.54
C ASP A 25 -6.02 -5.20 -6.85
N ARG A 26 -5.55 -4.61 -5.74
CA ARG A 26 -4.40 -5.04 -4.93
C ARG A 26 -3.16 -5.28 -5.77
N THR A 27 -2.95 -4.39 -6.73
CA THR A 27 -1.79 -4.33 -7.64
C THR A 27 -0.89 -3.14 -7.30
N CYS A 28 -0.97 -2.64 -6.06
CA CYS A 28 -0.23 -1.47 -5.64
C CYS A 28 1.24 -1.73 -5.37
N THR A 29 2.07 -0.76 -5.76
CA THR A 29 3.45 -0.64 -5.34
C THR A 29 3.67 0.69 -4.66
N VAL A 30 4.48 0.69 -3.61
CA VAL A 30 5.00 1.91 -2.99
C VAL A 30 6.43 2.06 -3.46
N GLU A 31 6.75 3.23 -4.01
CA GLU A 31 8.08 3.59 -4.49
C GLU A 31 8.61 4.80 -3.73
N ASP A 32 9.93 4.85 -3.52
CA ASP A 32 10.59 6.04 -3.00
C ASP A 32 10.92 7.03 -4.12
N TYR A 33 11.36 8.23 -3.76
CA TYR A 33 11.72 9.30 -4.70
C TYR A 33 12.77 8.90 -5.76
N ARG A 34 13.49 7.79 -5.56
CA ARG A 34 14.50 7.26 -6.50
C ARG A 34 13.89 6.23 -7.45
N GLY A 35 12.60 5.92 -7.32
CA GLY A 35 11.91 4.86 -8.04
C GLY A 35 12.20 3.46 -7.48
N ALA A 36 12.83 3.34 -6.31
CA ALA A 36 13.06 2.03 -5.71
C ALA A 36 11.76 1.51 -5.08
N THR A 37 11.46 0.23 -5.29
CA THR A 37 10.30 -0.39 -4.65
C THR A 37 10.52 -0.48 -3.14
N VAL A 38 9.63 0.17 -2.39
CA VAL A 38 9.58 0.15 -0.93
C VAL A 38 8.71 -1.00 -0.45
N ALA A 39 7.55 -1.17 -1.07
CA ALA A 39 6.64 -2.25 -0.75
C ALA A 39 5.82 -2.72 -1.95
N GLN A 40 5.46 -3.99 -1.95
CA GLN A 40 4.54 -4.58 -2.92
C GLN A 40 3.30 -5.12 -2.21
N VAL A 41 2.13 -4.72 -2.70
CA VAL A 41 0.84 -5.26 -2.31
C VAL A 41 0.41 -6.29 -3.36
N ARG A 42 0.01 -7.48 -2.93
CA ARG A 42 -0.49 -8.53 -3.81
C ARG A 42 -1.71 -9.21 -3.21
N MET A 43 -2.64 -9.66 -4.04
CA MET A 43 -3.70 -10.57 -3.59
C MET A 43 -3.10 -11.87 -3.05
N LYS A 44 -3.62 -12.33 -1.91
CA LYS A 44 -3.38 -13.69 -1.45
C LYS A 44 -4.52 -14.57 -1.95
N LEU A 45 -4.33 -15.20 -3.12
CA LEU A 45 -5.31 -16.14 -3.68
C LEU A 45 -5.21 -17.48 -2.92
N GLY A 46 -6.08 -17.69 -1.93
CA GLY A 46 -6.19 -18.96 -1.22
C GLY A 46 -7.53 -19.09 -0.50
N ALA A 47 -8.25 -20.19 -0.73
CA ALA A 47 -9.53 -20.47 -0.05
C ALA A 47 -9.40 -20.56 1.48
N ALA A 48 -8.19 -20.82 1.99
CA ALA A 48 -7.85 -20.84 3.42
C ALA A 48 -7.53 -19.44 3.99
N ASP A 49 -7.35 -18.44 3.14
CA ASP A 49 -6.95 -17.08 3.51
C ASP A 49 -8.12 -16.10 3.49
N MET A 50 -9.36 -16.60 3.44
CA MET A 50 -10.56 -15.80 3.63
C MET A 50 -10.92 -15.77 5.12
N VAL A 51 -10.63 -14.66 5.81
CA VAL A 51 -11.11 -14.44 7.18
C VAL A 51 -12.45 -13.71 7.10
N GLY A 52 -13.54 -14.38 7.47
CA GLY A 52 -14.88 -13.78 7.48
C GLY A 52 -15.43 -13.41 6.09
N GLY A 53 -14.99 -14.10 5.03
CA GLY A 53 -15.46 -13.85 3.65
C GLY A 53 -14.81 -12.65 2.96
N LYS A 54 -13.81 -12.02 3.59
CA LYS A 54 -12.98 -10.98 2.95
C LYS A 54 -11.68 -11.58 2.44
N GLU A 55 -11.32 -11.20 1.22
CA GLU A 55 -10.03 -11.53 0.64
C GLU A 55 -8.91 -10.82 1.43
N LEU A 56 -7.84 -11.51 1.81
CA LEU A 56 -6.66 -10.89 2.41
C LEU A 56 -5.65 -10.44 1.34
N TYR A 57 -4.95 -9.34 1.58
CA TYR A 57 -3.80 -8.93 0.79
C TYR A 57 -2.50 -9.15 1.56
N GLN A 58 -1.44 -9.50 0.83
CA GLN A 58 -0.09 -9.63 1.35
C GLN A 58 0.70 -8.37 1.03
N VAL A 59 1.39 -7.85 2.03
CA VAL A 59 2.33 -6.73 1.88
C VAL A 59 3.74 -7.24 2.11
N THR A 60 4.63 -7.00 1.16
CA THR A 60 6.06 -7.29 1.29
C THR A 60 6.83 -5.99 1.31
N VAL A 61 7.40 -5.64 2.46
CA VAL A 61 8.21 -4.42 2.65
C VAL A 61 9.68 -4.76 2.46
N GLN A 62 10.40 -3.97 1.66
CA GLN A 62 11.84 -4.17 1.45
C GLN A 62 12.65 -3.82 2.71
N PRO A 63 13.82 -4.45 2.92
CA PRO A 63 14.69 -4.11 4.05
C PRO A 63 15.10 -2.63 4.04
N GLY A 64 15.25 -2.06 5.24
CA GLY A 64 15.69 -0.66 5.41
C GLY A 64 14.57 0.38 5.40
N TYR A 65 13.32 -0.05 5.20
CA TYR A 65 12.14 0.84 5.28
C TYR A 65 11.31 0.55 6.53
N ASP A 66 10.61 1.57 7.02
CA ASP A 66 9.73 1.47 8.19
C ASP A 66 8.44 0.71 7.85
N GLN A 67 8.27 -0.45 8.48
CA GLN A 67 7.13 -1.33 8.25
C GLN A 67 5.82 -0.73 8.75
N ALA A 68 5.85 -0.02 9.88
CA ALA A 68 4.66 0.57 10.48
C ALA A 68 4.14 1.75 9.65
N PHE A 69 5.05 2.59 9.14
CA PHE A 69 4.71 3.66 8.20
C PHE A 69 4.00 3.12 6.97
N ILE A 70 4.55 2.08 6.33
CA ILE A 70 3.96 1.48 5.14
C ILE A 70 2.58 0.87 5.44
N VAL A 71 2.45 0.11 6.51
CA VAL A 71 1.14 -0.44 6.92
C VAL A 71 0.13 0.69 7.21
N GLY A 72 0.56 1.79 7.82
CA GLY A 72 -0.28 2.96 8.07
C GLY A 72 -0.80 3.60 6.78
N VAL A 73 0.07 3.77 5.77
CA VAL A 73 -0.34 4.26 4.45
C VAL A 73 -1.39 3.35 3.82
N LEU A 74 -1.17 2.03 3.87
CA LEU A 74 -2.11 1.06 3.31
C LEU A 74 -3.44 1.05 4.06
N ALA A 75 -3.44 1.17 5.39
CA ALA A 75 -4.67 1.27 6.19
C ALA A 75 -5.50 2.51 5.84
N VAL A 76 -4.86 3.64 5.55
CA VAL A 76 -5.54 4.85 5.07
C VAL A 76 -6.16 4.62 3.69
N LEU A 77 -5.43 3.98 2.77
CA LEU A 77 -5.94 3.64 1.44
C LEU A 77 -7.13 2.66 1.51
N ASP A 78 -7.02 1.64 2.37
CA ASP A 78 -8.06 0.65 2.65
C ASP A 78 -9.36 1.31 3.11
N ASN A 79 -9.25 2.25 4.05
CA ASN A 79 -10.35 3.05 4.55
C ASN A 79 -10.99 3.93 3.46
N ILE A 80 -10.17 4.62 2.66
CA ILE A 80 -10.66 5.47 1.54
C ILE A 80 -11.40 4.64 0.50
N HIS A 81 -10.92 3.44 0.18
CA HIS A 81 -11.47 2.59 -0.87
C HIS A 81 -12.60 1.67 -0.38
N GLY A 82 -13.03 1.78 0.87
CA GLY A 82 -14.23 1.12 1.38
C GLY A 82 -14.05 -0.35 1.74
N GLU A 83 -12.82 -0.88 1.74
CA GLU A 83 -12.52 -2.13 2.41
C GLU A 83 -12.46 -1.82 3.92
N SER A 84 -13.59 -1.95 4.62
CA SER A 84 -13.61 -1.63 6.06
C SER A 84 -12.69 -2.56 6.84
N THR A 85 -11.47 -2.11 7.18
CA THR A 85 -10.68 -2.64 8.31
C THR A 85 -11.36 -2.20 9.59
N ARG A 86 -12.41 -2.93 9.97
CA ARG A 86 -13.02 -2.83 11.31
C ARG A 86 -12.24 -3.74 12.24
N CYS A 87 -11.60 -3.15 13.26
CA CYS A 87 -11.02 -3.85 14.39
C CYS A 87 -12.08 -4.62 15.18
#